data_AF-A0A8J6G1F1-F1
#
_entry.id   AF-A0A8J6G1F1-F1
#
_cell.length_a   1.000
_cell.length_b   1.000
_cell.length_c   1.000
_cell.angle_alpha   90.00
_cell.angle_beta   90.00
_cell.angle_gamma   90.00
#
_symmetry.space_group_name_H-M   'P 1'
#
loop_
_entity.id
_entity.type
_entity.pdbx_description
1 polymer ?
#
loop_
_entity_poly.entity_id
_entity_poly.type
_entity_poly.pdbx_seq_one_letter_code
_entity_poly.pdbx_strand_id
1 'polypeptide(L)'
;MPEADLKRIFWVLSLPIITLLFLTTPDCRRKFWKNYFVITFFMSALWISAFTYILVWMVTVTGEILGIPDTVMGLTLLAAGTSIPDTVASVLVARKGKGDMAISNIVGSNVFDMLCLGLPWFIKTAFTNASAPVEVNSKGLIYVTISLNISIIFLFLAVHFNGWKLDQKLGVVCLMLYLGLAIISVLSELGIIGSNRIRGCGV
;
A
#
# COMPACT_ATOMS: atom_id res chain seq x y z
N MET A 1 13.81 25.74 11.27
CA MET A 1 12.46 26.26 10.98
C MET A 1 12.23 26.09 9.49
N PRO A 2 11.08 25.54 9.03
CA PRO A 2 10.81 25.44 7.60
C PRO A 2 10.50 26.83 7.02
N GLU A 3 11.16 27.21 5.91
CA GLU A 3 11.17 28.58 5.36
C GLU A 3 9.93 28.97 4.52
N ALA A 4 8.94 28.08 4.36
CA ALA A 4 7.74 28.33 3.55
C ALA A 4 6.45 28.23 4.38
N ASP A 5 5.52 29.18 4.20
CA ASP A 5 4.27 29.27 4.98
C ASP A 5 3.42 28.00 4.90
N LEU A 6 3.35 27.36 3.72
CA LEU A 6 2.62 26.10 3.53
C LEU A 6 3.21 24.96 4.38
N LYS A 7 4.54 24.87 4.45
CA LYS A 7 5.22 23.87 5.30
C LYS A 7 4.97 24.14 6.78
N ARG A 8 4.83 25.40 7.17
CA ARG A 8 4.52 25.80 8.55
C ARG A 8 3.09 25.41 8.93
N ILE A 9 2.12 25.61 8.05
CA ILE A 9 0.72 25.19 8.26
C ILE A 9 0.62 23.67 8.40
N PHE A 10 1.22 22.91 7.48
CA PHE A 10 1.23 21.44 7.58
C PHE A 10 1.94 20.93 8.84
N TRP A 11 3.01 21.60 9.28
CA TRP A 11 3.72 21.26 10.52
C TRP A 11 2.86 21.52 11.77
N VAL A 12 2.12 22.63 11.80
CA VAL A 12 1.20 22.95 12.90
C VAL A 12 0.01 22.00 12.93
N LEU A 13 -0.52 21.61 11.76
CA LEU A 13 -1.60 20.63 11.68
C LEU A 13 -1.18 19.23 12.17
N SER A 14 0.07 18.86 11.93
CA SER A 14 0.62 17.55 12.34
C SER A 14 1.16 17.54 13.77
N LEU A 15 1.35 18.69 14.42
CA LEU A 15 1.79 18.81 15.81
C LEU A 15 1.00 17.95 16.80
N PRO A 16 -0.35 17.98 16.87
CA PRO A 16 -1.09 17.20 17.87
C PRO A 16 -0.83 15.69 17.74
N ILE A 17 -0.76 15.19 16.51
CA ILE A 17 -0.48 13.77 16.22
C ILE A 17 0.98 13.43 16.57
N ILE A 18 1.93 14.30 16.21
CA ILE A 18 3.36 14.11 16.53
C ILE A 18 3.60 14.16 18.03
N THR A 19 2.94 15.08 18.76
CA THR A 19 3.06 15.17 20.22
C THR A 19 2.47 13.96 20.92
N LEU A 20 1.35 13.44 20.40
CA LEU A 20 0.69 12.27 20.95
C LEU A 20 1.51 10.99 20.70
N LEU A 21 2.08 10.86 19.51
CA LEU A 21 3.05 9.80 19.20
C LEU A 21 4.33 9.95 20.01
N PHE A 22 4.88 11.15 20.17
CA PHE A 22 6.09 11.38 20.97
C PHE A 22 5.88 11.07 22.46
N LEU A 23 4.67 11.27 22.98
CA LEU A 23 4.33 10.97 24.37
C LEU A 23 4.14 9.46 24.59
N THR A 24 3.59 8.76 23.61
CA THR A 24 3.20 7.35 23.75
C THR A 24 4.23 6.36 23.20
N THR A 25 5.06 6.77 22.23
CA THR A 25 6.16 5.97 21.69
C THR A 25 7.48 6.37 22.34
N PRO A 26 8.11 5.47 23.09
CA PRO A 26 9.39 5.81 23.69
C PRO A 26 10.51 5.96 22.66
N ASP A 27 11.30 7.02 22.76
CA ASP A 27 12.41 7.25 21.83
C ASP A 27 13.65 6.43 22.27
N CYS A 28 13.88 5.27 21.64
CA CYS A 28 15.05 4.42 21.84
C CYS A 28 16.40 5.11 21.58
N ARG A 29 16.41 6.29 20.93
CA ARG A 29 17.62 7.07 20.71
C ARG A 29 18.14 7.73 21.99
N ARG A 30 17.31 7.87 23.03
CA ARG A 30 17.73 8.39 24.33
C ARG A 30 18.36 7.29 25.19
N LYS A 31 19.48 7.60 25.85
CA LYS A 31 20.29 6.66 26.65
C LYS A 31 19.48 5.90 27.73
N PHE A 32 18.39 6.50 28.23
CA PHE A 32 17.49 5.92 29.23
C PHE A 32 16.54 4.84 28.67
N TRP A 33 16.14 4.92 27.39
CA TRP A 33 15.15 4.03 26.78
C TRP A 33 15.76 2.96 25.87
N LYS A 34 17.10 2.88 25.80
CA LYS A 34 17.84 1.97 24.91
C LYS A 34 17.44 0.49 25.09
N ASN A 35 17.07 0.09 26.30
CA ASN A 35 16.69 -1.30 26.61
C ASN A 35 15.19 -1.59 26.38
N TYR A 36 14.37 -0.56 26.11
CA TYR A 36 12.92 -0.68 25.92
C TYR A 36 12.51 -0.84 24.46
N PHE A 37 13.43 -1.28 23.59
CA PHE A 37 13.20 -1.51 22.16
C PHE A 37 11.93 -2.32 21.88
N VAL A 38 11.70 -3.41 22.62
CA VAL A 38 10.54 -4.28 22.42
C VAL A 38 9.23 -3.53 22.68
N ILE A 39 9.18 -2.70 23.73
CA ILE A 39 8.00 -1.88 24.03
C ILE A 39 7.77 -0.85 22.93
N THR A 40 8.83 -0.21 22.43
CA THR A 40 8.71 0.76 21.34
C THR A 40 8.19 0.12 20.06
N PHE A 41 8.61 -1.11 19.78
CA PHE A 41 8.13 -1.87 18.63
C PHE A 41 6.63 -2.16 18.74
N PHE A 42 6.17 -2.73 19.85
CA PHE A 42 4.74 -3.03 20.04
C PHE A 42 3.87 -1.76 20.07
N MET A 43 4.33 -0.68 20.70
CA MET A 43 3.60 0.60 20.68
C MET A 43 3.51 1.18 19.27
N SER A 44 4.59 1.12 18.48
CA SER A 44 4.54 1.55 17.08
C SER A 44 3.60 0.69 16.24
N ALA A 45 3.58 -0.64 16.45
CA ALA A 45 2.68 -1.54 15.76
C ALA A 45 1.20 -1.25 16.10
N LEU A 46 0.89 -0.95 17.36
CA LEU A 46 -0.45 -0.56 17.80
C LEU A 46 -0.89 0.75 17.15
N TRP A 47 -0.02 1.75 17.10
CA TRP A 47 -0.31 3.03 16.44
C TRP A 47 -0.52 2.88 14.93
N ILE A 48 0.34 2.11 14.26
CA ILE A 48 0.17 1.80 12.83
C ILE A 48 -1.17 1.11 12.62
N SER A 49 -1.54 0.13 13.47
CA SER A 49 -2.84 -0.56 13.38
C SER A 49 -4.02 0.40 13.57
N ALA A 50 -3.96 1.30 14.55
CA ALA A 50 -5.00 2.31 14.79
C ALA A 50 -5.15 3.29 13.62
N PHE A 51 -4.04 3.80 13.07
CA PHE A 51 -4.09 4.68 11.90
C PHE A 51 -4.59 3.97 10.66
N THR A 52 -4.16 2.73 10.41
CA THR A 52 -4.65 1.93 9.30
C THR A 52 -6.15 1.68 9.41
N TYR A 53 -6.67 1.42 10.61
CA TYR A 53 -8.12 1.26 10.81
C TYR A 53 -8.90 2.53 10.45
N ILE A 54 -8.45 3.69 10.94
CA ILE A 54 -9.08 4.99 10.62
C ILE A 54 -8.99 5.27 9.11
N LEU A 55 -7.85 4.99 8.49
CA LEU A 55 -7.64 5.19 7.06
C LEU A 55 -8.60 4.34 6.24
N VAL A 56 -8.71 3.04 6.53
CA VAL A 56 -9.66 2.14 5.85
C VAL A 56 -11.09 2.63 6.01
N TRP A 57 -11.48 3.02 7.23
CA TRP A 57 -12.83 3.53 7.50
C TRP A 57 -13.15 4.82 6.73
N MET A 58 -12.22 5.77 6.66
CA MET A 58 -12.42 7.00 5.91
C MET A 58 -12.49 6.76 4.40
N VAL A 59 -11.70 5.80 3.89
CA VAL A 59 -11.71 5.41 2.47
C VAL A 59 -13.05 4.76 2.10
N THR A 60 -13.60 3.87 2.93
CA THR A 60 -14.90 3.23 2.66
C THR A 60 -16.04 4.23 2.70
N VAL A 61 -16.09 5.11 3.71
CA VAL A 61 -17.12 6.16 3.80
C VAL A 61 -17.07 7.10 2.59
N THR A 62 -15.87 7.47 2.15
CA THR A 62 -15.70 8.30 0.95
C THR A 62 -16.14 7.57 -0.32
N GLY A 63 -15.87 6.26 -0.42
CA GLY A 63 -16.29 5.41 -1.54
C GLY A 63 -17.82 5.35 -1.66
N GLU A 64 -18.51 5.16 -0.54
CA GLU A 64 -19.97 5.16 -0.47
C GLU A 64 -20.57 6.51 -0.92
N ILE A 65 -19.99 7.64 -0.47
CA ILE A 65 -20.46 8.98 -0.84
C ILE A 65 -20.24 9.26 -2.34
N LEU A 66 -19.12 8.80 -2.91
CA LEU A 66 -18.79 8.99 -4.32
C LEU A 66 -19.42 7.95 -5.26
N GLY A 67 -20.06 6.92 -4.73
CA GLY A 67 -20.61 5.80 -5.50
C GLY A 67 -19.55 4.96 -6.21
N ILE A 68 -18.32 4.96 -5.71
CA ILE A 68 -17.20 4.19 -6.26
C ILE A 68 -17.11 2.84 -5.52
N PRO A 69 -16.99 1.70 -6.21
CA PRO A 69 -16.87 0.41 -5.57
C PRO A 69 -15.67 0.34 -4.60
N ASP A 70 -15.86 -0.31 -3.45
CA ASP A 70 -14.80 -0.50 -2.44
C ASP A 70 -13.54 -1.16 -3.00
N THR A 71 -13.70 -2.08 -3.97
CA THR A 71 -12.57 -2.71 -4.67
C THR A 71 -11.68 -1.68 -5.37
N VAL A 72 -12.28 -0.69 -6.05
CA VAL A 72 -11.54 0.37 -6.75
C VAL A 72 -10.85 1.28 -5.75
N MET A 73 -11.53 1.66 -4.66
CA MET A 73 -10.97 2.49 -3.59
C MET A 73 -9.79 1.79 -2.90
N GLY A 74 -9.89 0.48 -2.68
CA GLY A 74 -8.82 -0.36 -2.15
C GLY A 74 -7.62 -0.48 -3.10
N LEU A 75 -7.87 -0.73 -4.38
CA LEU A 75 -6.81 -0.86 -5.40
C LEU A 75 -6.06 0.45 -5.69
N THR A 76 -6.67 1.60 -5.37
CA THR A 76 -6.10 2.91 -5.70
C THR A 76 -5.63 3.67 -4.46
N LEU A 77 -6.56 4.18 -3.64
CA LEU A 77 -6.24 5.04 -2.51
C LEU A 77 -5.56 4.28 -1.38
N LEU A 78 -6.08 3.09 -1.04
CA LEU A 78 -5.49 2.28 0.02
C LEU A 78 -4.10 1.78 -0.37
N ALA A 79 -3.97 1.22 -1.59
CA ALA A 79 -2.70 0.77 -2.14
C ALA A 79 -1.67 1.89 -2.28
N ALA A 80 -2.06 3.07 -2.78
CA ALA A 80 -1.16 4.22 -2.86
C ALA A 80 -0.74 4.70 -1.46
N GLY A 81 -1.68 4.74 -0.51
CA GLY A 81 -1.43 5.19 0.86
C GLY A 81 -0.35 4.38 1.58
N THR A 82 -0.32 3.06 1.38
CA THR A 82 0.69 2.18 1.98
C THR A 82 2.03 2.24 1.24
N SER A 83 2.03 2.29 -0.10
CA SER A 83 3.27 2.25 -0.88
C SER A 83 4.01 3.58 -1.02
N ILE A 84 3.36 4.73 -0.82
CA ILE A 84 4.02 6.06 -0.92
C ILE A 84 5.17 6.21 0.08
N PRO A 85 4.99 5.95 1.40
CA PRO A 85 6.07 6.03 2.38
C PRO A 85 7.27 5.13 2.03
N ASP A 86 7.00 3.89 1.63
CA ASP A 86 8.04 2.92 1.25
C ASP A 86 8.78 3.33 -0.02
N THR A 87 8.07 3.91 -0.98
CA THR A 87 8.65 4.48 -2.19
C THR A 87 9.59 5.64 -1.85
N VAL A 88 9.17 6.55 -0.97
CA VAL A 88 10.01 7.68 -0.52
C VAL A 88 11.27 7.17 0.18
N ALA A 89 11.15 6.17 1.06
CA ALA A 89 12.29 5.56 1.73
C ALA A 89 13.26 4.90 0.73
N SER A 90 12.73 4.12 -0.21
CA SER A 90 13.51 3.44 -1.25
C SER A 90 14.23 4.42 -2.17
N VAL A 91 13.56 5.50 -2.58
CA VAL A 91 14.16 6.56 -3.41
C VAL A 91 15.26 7.30 -2.65
N LEU A 92 15.07 7.57 -1.36
CA LEU A 92 16.10 8.23 -0.53
C LEU A 92 17.36 7.35 -0.41
N VAL A 93 17.19 6.04 -0.27
CA VAL A 93 18.28 5.07 -0.19
C VAL A 93 18.98 4.91 -1.55
N ALA A 94 18.21 4.84 -2.64
CA ALA A 94 18.74 4.79 -4.00
C ALA A 94 19.58 6.04 -4.34
N ARG A 95 19.11 7.25 -3.95
CA ARG A 95 19.87 8.50 -4.10
C ARG A 95 21.19 8.53 -3.34
N LYS A 96 21.34 7.72 -2.29
CA LYS A 96 22.60 7.55 -1.55
C LYS A 96 23.53 6.52 -2.19
N GLY A 97 23.25 6.08 -3.43
CA GLY A 97 24.03 5.07 -4.14
C GLY A 97 23.77 3.64 -3.68
N LYS A 98 22.76 3.40 -2.83
CA LYS A 98 22.43 2.06 -2.31
C LYS A 98 21.25 1.45 -3.08
N GLY A 99 21.40 1.31 -4.39
CA GLY A 99 20.36 0.79 -5.28
C GLY A 99 19.89 -0.62 -4.90
N ASP A 100 20.82 -1.51 -4.53
CA ASP A 100 20.50 -2.89 -4.13
C ASP A 100 19.61 -2.94 -2.89
N MET A 101 19.85 -2.03 -1.94
CA MET A 101 19.02 -1.92 -0.74
C MET A 101 17.61 -1.42 -1.10
N ALA A 102 17.49 -0.47 -2.02
CA ALA A 102 16.19 0.00 -2.50
C ALA A 102 15.40 -1.12 -3.19
N ILE A 103 16.04 -1.92 -4.03
CA ILE A 103 15.40 -3.08 -4.69
C ILE A 103 15.00 -4.15 -3.68
N SER A 104 15.87 -4.46 -2.69
CA SER A 104 15.56 -5.43 -1.65
C SER A 104 14.34 -5.03 -0.81
N ASN A 105 14.17 -3.74 -0.55
CA ASN A 105 13.01 -3.22 0.17
C ASN A 105 11.72 -3.39 -0.65
N ILE A 106 11.73 -2.97 -1.92
CA ILE A 106 10.54 -3.04 -2.78
C ILE A 106 10.11 -4.49 -3.02
N VAL A 107 11.05 -5.39 -3.31
CA VAL A 107 10.76 -6.81 -3.53
C VAL A 107 10.34 -7.47 -2.21
N GLY A 108 11.04 -7.17 -1.12
CA GLY A 108 10.77 -7.74 0.20
C GLY A 108 9.38 -7.38 0.73
N SER A 109 8.99 -6.10 0.66
CA SER A 109 7.68 -5.65 1.13
C SER A 109 6.53 -6.30 0.36
N ASN A 110 6.61 -6.39 -0.97
CA ASN A 110 5.56 -7.03 -1.78
C ASN A 110 5.44 -8.54 -1.49
N VAL A 111 6.57 -9.23 -1.29
CA VAL A 111 6.56 -10.65 -0.92
C VAL A 111 5.98 -10.83 0.48
N PHE A 112 6.36 -9.97 1.43
CA PHE A 112 5.82 -9.99 2.78
C PHE A 112 4.30 -9.75 2.81
N ASP A 113 3.80 -8.78 2.05
CA ASP A 113 2.37 -8.50 1.92
C ASP A 113 1.61 -9.72 1.40
N MET A 114 2.12 -10.38 0.35
CA MET A 114 1.51 -11.59 -0.20
C MET A 114 1.44 -12.74 0.83
N LEU A 115 2.48 -12.91 1.65
CA LEU A 115 2.51 -13.89 2.73
C LEU A 115 1.51 -13.54 3.84
N CYS A 116 1.40 -12.24 4.18
CA CYS A 116 0.49 -11.76 5.20
C CYS A 116 -0.99 -11.82 4.79
N LEU A 117 -1.32 -11.78 3.49
CA LEU A 117 -2.71 -11.92 3.01
C LEU A 117 -3.37 -13.26 3.41
N GLY A 118 -2.58 -14.30 3.65
CA GLY A 118 -3.09 -15.59 4.16
C GLY A 118 -3.60 -15.51 5.61
N LEU A 119 -3.07 -14.58 6.41
CA LEU A 119 -3.37 -14.50 7.84
C LEU A 119 -4.81 -14.04 8.13
N PRO A 120 -5.36 -12.97 7.50
CA PRO A 120 -6.78 -12.62 7.66
C PRO A 120 -7.73 -13.74 7.27
N TRP A 121 -7.42 -14.49 6.20
CA TRP A 121 -8.21 -15.64 5.77
C TRP A 121 -8.16 -16.79 6.77
N PHE A 122 -6.98 -17.07 7.32
CA PHE A 122 -6.79 -18.06 8.37
C PHE A 122 -7.57 -17.68 9.63
N ILE A 123 -7.47 -16.43 10.10
CA ILE A 123 -8.20 -15.90 11.25
C ILE A 123 -9.71 -16.01 11.01
N LYS A 124 -10.20 -15.56 9.86
CA LYS A 124 -11.64 -15.62 9.53
C LYS A 124 -12.16 -17.06 9.58
N THR A 125 -11.42 -18.00 9.01
CA THR A 125 -11.77 -19.44 9.02
C THR A 125 -11.73 -20.02 10.44
N ALA A 126 -10.74 -19.64 11.25
CA ALA A 126 -10.57 -20.13 12.61
C ALA A 126 -11.67 -19.64 13.58
N PHE A 127 -12.14 -18.39 13.43
CA PHE A 127 -13.10 -17.79 14.36
C PHE A 127 -14.57 -17.85 13.91
N THR A 128 -14.86 -17.93 12.60
CA THR A 128 -16.24 -17.76 12.10
C THR A 128 -16.98 -19.08 11.90
N ASN A 129 -16.35 -20.11 11.31
CA ASN A 129 -16.85 -21.50 11.18
C ASN A 129 -15.84 -22.34 10.38
N ALA A 130 -15.33 -23.45 10.94
CA ALA A 130 -14.32 -24.31 10.28
C ALA A 130 -14.82 -25.05 9.03
N SER A 131 -16.13 -25.07 8.76
CA SER A 131 -16.75 -25.92 7.73
C SER A 131 -17.50 -25.13 6.64
N ALA A 132 -17.60 -23.80 6.75
CA ALA A 132 -18.24 -22.98 5.73
C ALA A 132 -17.19 -22.53 4.70
N PRO A 133 -17.33 -22.88 3.41
CA PRO A 133 -16.46 -22.35 2.38
C PRO A 133 -16.66 -20.84 2.32
N VAL A 134 -15.58 -20.09 2.47
CA VAL A 134 -15.63 -18.65 2.29
C VAL A 134 -15.71 -18.39 0.78
N GLU A 135 -16.92 -18.14 0.29
CA GLU A 135 -17.15 -17.87 -1.12
C GLU A 135 -16.45 -16.57 -1.55
N VAL A 136 -15.41 -16.70 -2.37
CA VAL A 136 -14.69 -15.58 -2.98
C VAL A 136 -15.39 -15.27 -4.30
N ASN A 137 -16.56 -14.63 -4.26
CA ASN A 137 -17.28 -14.27 -5.47
C ASN A 137 -16.88 -12.88 -5.95
N SER A 138 -15.75 -12.80 -6.64
CA SER A 138 -15.30 -11.56 -7.28
C SER A 138 -14.91 -11.83 -8.73
N LYS A 139 -15.79 -11.49 -9.68
CA LYS A 139 -15.46 -11.51 -11.11
C LYS A 139 -14.26 -10.62 -11.43
N GLY A 140 -14.03 -9.55 -10.66
CA GLY A 140 -12.86 -8.66 -10.77
C GLY A 140 -11.55 -9.29 -10.31
N LEU A 141 -11.58 -10.29 -9.41
CA LEU A 141 -10.36 -10.89 -8.84
C LEU A 141 -9.53 -11.64 -9.90
N ILE A 142 -10.20 -12.30 -10.85
CA ILE A 142 -9.52 -12.97 -11.97
C ILE A 142 -8.78 -11.95 -12.83
N TYR A 143 -9.41 -10.82 -13.16
CA TYR A 143 -8.78 -9.75 -13.96
C TYR A 143 -7.60 -9.12 -13.24
N VAL A 144 -7.75 -8.80 -11.95
CA VAL A 144 -6.66 -8.25 -11.13
C VAL A 144 -5.50 -9.23 -11.01
N THR A 145 -5.79 -10.52 -10.81
CA THR A 145 -4.76 -11.57 -10.71
C THR A 145 -3.99 -11.75 -12.02
N ILE A 146 -4.68 -11.76 -13.16
CA ILE A 146 -4.05 -11.86 -14.48
C ILE A 146 -3.20 -10.62 -14.76
N SER A 147 -3.75 -9.42 -14.50
CA SER A 147 -3.04 -8.14 -14.68
C SER A 147 -1.75 -8.08 -13.86
N LEU A 148 -1.81 -8.53 -12.60
CA LEU A 148 -0.66 -8.55 -11.70
C LEU A 148 0.41 -9.56 -12.15
N ASN A 149 0.03 -10.76 -12.58
CA ASN A 149 0.97 -11.74 -13.13
C ASN A 149 1.67 -11.23 -14.39
N ILE A 150 0.93 -10.59 -15.31
CA ILE A 150 1.50 -9.98 -16.51
C ILE A 150 2.51 -8.90 -16.13
N SER A 151 2.21 -8.06 -15.13
CA SER A 151 3.14 -7.01 -14.67
C SER A 151 4.46 -7.57 -14.17
N ILE A 152 4.43 -8.70 -13.43
CA ILE A 152 5.63 -9.33 -12.88
C ILE A 152 6.47 -9.93 -14.01
N ILE A 153 5.84 -10.67 -14.93
CA ILE A 153 6.52 -11.26 -16.08
C ILE A 153 7.20 -10.17 -16.91
N PHE A 154 6.47 -9.09 -17.19
CA PHE A 154 7.02 -7.97 -17.96
C PHE A 154 8.17 -7.28 -17.23
N LEU A 155 8.06 -7.05 -15.92
CA LEU A 155 9.14 -6.48 -15.11
C LEU A 155 10.41 -7.33 -15.20
N PHE A 156 10.30 -8.64 -14.99
CA PHE A 156 11.43 -9.57 -15.11
C PHE A 156 12.05 -9.54 -16.51
N LEU A 157 11.21 -9.54 -17.54
CA LEU A 157 11.67 -9.51 -18.92
C LEU A 157 12.38 -8.19 -19.25
N ALA A 158 11.84 -7.05 -18.81
CA ALA A 158 12.44 -5.74 -19.00
C ALA A 158 13.80 -5.61 -18.30
N VAL A 159 13.92 -6.14 -17.07
CA VAL A 159 15.20 -6.18 -16.33
C VAL A 159 16.21 -7.09 -17.02
N HIS A 160 15.76 -8.26 -17.51
CA HIS A 160 16.62 -9.21 -18.20
C HIS A 160 17.19 -8.63 -19.51
N PHE A 161 16.34 -7.99 -20.32
CA PHE A 161 16.78 -7.32 -21.54
C PHE A 161 17.70 -6.12 -21.28
N ASN A 162 17.57 -5.45 -20.12
CA ASN A 162 18.48 -4.37 -19.73
C ASN A 162 19.77 -4.87 -19.05
N GLY A 163 20.05 -6.18 -19.11
CA GLY A 163 21.29 -6.76 -18.60
C GLY A 163 21.48 -6.60 -17.09
N TRP A 164 20.38 -6.66 -16.32
CA TRP A 164 20.37 -6.49 -14.86
C TRP A 164 20.90 -5.14 -14.36
N LYS A 165 20.92 -4.13 -15.23
CA LYS A 165 21.27 -2.76 -14.85
C LYS A 165 20.00 -1.93 -14.64
N LEU A 166 19.96 -1.17 -13.55
CA LEU A 166 18.85 -0.27 -13.25
C LEU A 166 19.14 1.12 -13.82
N ASP A 167 18.75 1.33 -15.07
CA ASP A 167 18.89 2.62 -15.75
C ASP A 167 17.62 3.48 -15.65
N GLN A 168 17.77 4.79 -15.81
CA GLN A 168 16.65 5.73 -15.86
C GLN A 168 15.64 5.38 -16.98
N LYS A 169 16.13 4.83 -18.11
CA LYS A 169 15.27 4.36 -19.21
C LYS A 169 14.36 3.22 -18.78
N LEU A 170 14.92 2.21 -18.09
CA LEU A 170 14.16 1.10 -17.54
C LEU A 170 13.09 1.60 -16.55
N GLY A 171 13.46 2.56 -15.69
CA GLY A 171 12.53 3.20 -14.76
C GLY A 171 11.35 3.90 -15.45
N VAL A 172 11.61 4.64 -16.54
CA VAL A 172 10.55 5.29 -17.33
C VAL A 172 9.63 4.27 -18.00
N VAL A 173 10.20 3.19 -18.55
CA VAL A 173 9.40 2.09 -19.14
C VAL A 173 8.51 1.43 -18.09
N CYS A 174 9.06 1.13 -16.90
CA CYS A 174 8.30 0.55 -15.79
C CYS A 174 7.17 1.47 -15.32
N LEU A 175 7.41 2.78 -15.27
CA LEU A 175 6.40 3.76 -14.85
C LEU A 175 5.28 3.92 -15.88
N MET A 176 5.61 3.94 -17.18
CA MET A 176 4.60 3.94 -18.24
C MET A 176 3.74 2.66 -18.20
N LEU A 177 4.37 1.50 -18.01
CA LEU A 177 3.65 0.24 -17.87
C LEU A 177 2.73 0.25 -16.64
N TYR A 178 3.23 0.70 -15.49
CA TYR A 178 2.45 0.81 -14.26
C TYR A 178 1.20 1.67 -14.47
N LEU A 179 1.34 2.85 -15.07
CA LEU A 179 0.20 3.73 -15.36
C LEU A 179 -0.79 3.06 -16.33
N GLY A 180 -0.30 2.41 -17.40
CA GLY A 180 -1.15 1.70 -18.34
C GLY A 180 -1.94 0.57 -17.69
N LEU A 181 -1.29 -0.28 -16.90
CA LEU A 181 -1.92 -1.40 -16.20
C LEU A 181 -2.87 -0.93 -15.10
N ALA A 182 -2.53 0.14 -14.36
CA ALA A 182 -3.41 0.74 -13.36
C ALA A 182 -4.69 1.27 -14.02
N ILE A 183 -4.57 2.00 -15.15
CA ILE A 183 -5.73 2.49 -15.91
C ILE A 183 -6.58 1.32 -16.40
N ILE A 184 -5.98 0.29 -17.00
CA ILE A 184 -6.70 -0.90 -17.48
C ILE A 184 -7.43 -1.60 -16.33
N SER A 185 -6.78 -1.73 -15.17
CA SER A 185 -7.35 -2.41 -13.99
C SER A 185 -8.54 -1.62 -13.42
N VAL A 186 -8.42 -0.29 -13.32
CA VAL A 186 -9.52 0.59 -12.88
C VAL A 186 -10.67 0.59 -13.88
N LEU A 187 -10.39 0.69 -15.18
CA LEU A 187 -11.42 0.66 -16.24
C LEU A 187 -12.16 -0.69 -16.32
N SER A 188 -11.46 -1.79 -16.02
CA SER A 188 -12.05 -3.12 -15.98
C SER A 188 -12.99 -3.27 -14.79
N GLU A 189 -12.61 -2.74 -13.62
CA GLU A 189 -13.44 -2.79 -12.41
C GLU A 189 -14.64 -1.82 -12.48
N LEU A 190 -14.49 -0.69 -13.16
CA LEU A 190 -15.60 0.25 -13.45
C LEU A 190 -16.58 -0.29 -14.51
N GLY A 191 -16.37 -1.50 -15.06
CA GLY A 191 -17.31 -2.12 -16.00
C GLY A 191 -17.37 -1.45 -17.38
N ILE A 192 -16.39 -0.62 -17.73
CA ILE A 192 -16.30 0.02 -19.05
C ILE A 192 -15.77 -0.96 -20.11
N ILE A 193 -14.86 -1.86 -19.71
CA ILE A 193 -14.19 -2.80 -20.62
C ILE A 193 -14.71 -4.26 -20.45
N GLY A 194 -15.47 -4.54 -19.39
CA GLY A 194 -16.12 -5.83 -19.16
C GLY A 194 -17.63 -5.64 -18.95
N SER A 195 -18.45 -6.48 -19.57
CA SER A 195 -19.92 -6.46 -19.48
C SER A 195 -20.42 -6.61 -18.04
N ASN A 196 -20.41 -5.54 -17.25
CA ASN A 196 -21.12 -5.40 -15.98
C ASN A 196 -21.46 -3.92 -15.80
N ARG A 197 -22.66 -3.56 -16.27
CA ARG A 197 -23.31 -2.29 -15.95
C ARG A 197 -23.32 -2.18 -14.42
N ILE A 198 -22.61 -1.20 -13.87
CA ILE A 198 -22.70 -0.86 -12.46
C ILE A 198 -24.18 -0.63 -12.18
N ARG A 199 -24.83 -1.60 -11.51
CA ARG A 199 -26.15 -1.41 -10.95
C ARG A 199 -25.88 -0.53 -9.74
N GLY A 200 -25.82 0.78 -9.97
CA GLY A 200 -25.94 1.73 -8.87
C GLY A 200 -27.15 1.29 -8.07
N CYS A 201 -26.94 1.01 -6.79
CA CYS A 201 -28.03 0.71 -5.87
C CYS A 201 -28.86 1.98 -5.71
N GLY A 202 -29.74 2.23 -6.67
CA GLY A 202 -30.98 2.95 -6.46
C GLY A 202 -32.02 1.91 -6.10
N VAL A 203 -32.40 1.91 -4.82
CA VAL A 203 -33.48 1.17 -4.13
C VAL A 203 -33.45 -0.36 -4.15
#